data_AF-X1FMU6-F1
#
_entry.id   AF-X1FMU6-F1
#
_cell.length_a   1.000
_cell.length_b   1.000
_cell.length_c   1.000
_cell.angle_alpha   90.00
_cell.angle_beta   90.00
_cell.angle_gamma   90.00
#
_symmetry.space_group_name_H-M   'P 1'
#
loop_
_entity.id
_entity.type
_entity.pdbx_description
1 polymer ?
#
loop_
_entity_poly.entity_id
_entity_poly.type
_entity_poly.pdbx_seq_one_letter_code
_entity_poly.pdbx_strand_id
1 'polypeptide(L)'
;MGSTLPPTQIHSVAASTTTTVYVSLEEDSSGLSILTGGTLTIDVPTGFTSITDVGGTNWGTASINGNQITVSNTAAILGSHITYAFQITSPSTPGLYKLDIAFDDGNYAHPMGNFTVHVTGTPPTVEKVNLEYQWTSATFDDTYEEVCIYVGSHSGSENLAVNYWDGFTWNVLGTISTTGWTNFTATGLSSATYTIQLLGTSETSDSSKDTWNIDLITLHTWSLQTYNYKLDLEIQWSSVNYTQSNEELAIYTGSMATESIRIDIWTGAAWTNIATDLNANSWNNISIGTWLTSATLTIRFRGDLEVGDTTQSSWEIDCSLLHTWDNEVPYNSATPVISNLDDTTFLYAEYRQYQLTAEVTDLDGYAAIGHDGWHVLGLMFLHQLNILIAQWM
;
A
#
# COMPACT_ATOMS: atom_id res chain seq x y z
N MET A 1 -11.75 -59.07 -46.05
CA MET A 1 -11.01 -57.97 -46.73
C MET A 1 -9.91 -57.46 -45.82
N GLY A 2 -8.65 -57.47 -46.25
CA GLY A 2 -7.51 -57.02 -45.46
C GLY A 2 -6.49 -56.31 -46.33
N SER A 3 -6.10 -55.09 -45.93
CA SER A 3 -5.03 -54.33 -46.58
C SER A 3 -3.70 -55.07 -46.40
N THR A 4 -3.08 -55.49 -47.50
CA THR A 4 -1.70 -56.04 -47.52
C THR A 4 -0.64 -54.94 -47.43
N LEU A 5 -1.03 -53.66 -47.55
CA LEU A 5 -0.16 -52.52 -47.30
C LEU A 5 -0.10 -52.21 -45.79
N PRO A 6 1.08 -51.94 -45.24
CA PRO A 6 1.24 -51.73 -43.80
C PRO A 6 0.40 -50.53 -43.35
N PRO A 7 -0.29 -50.60 -42.19
CA PRO A 7 -1.17 -49.55 -41.64
C PRO A 7 -0.43 -48.28 -41.19
N THR A 8 0.76 -48.00 -41.73
CA THR A 8 1.69 -46.98 -41.24
C THR A 8 1.87 -45.78 -42.16
N GLN A 9 1.19 -45.69 -43.30
CA GLN A 9 1.29 -44.51 -44.17
C GLN A 9 0.32 -43.42 -43.68
N ILE A 10 0.73 -42.71 -42.63
CA ILE A 10 0.10 -41.44 -42.25
C ILE A 10 0.31 -40.48 -43.42
N HIS A 11 -0.76 -40.12 -44.12
CA HIS A 11 -0.68 -39.11 -45.17
C HIS A 11 -0.64 -37.73 -44.50
N SER A 12 0.53 -37.09 -44.51
CA SER A 12 0.68 -35.72 -44.03
C SER A 12 0.40 -34.72 -45.14
N VAL A 13 -0.51 -33.78 -44.89
CA VAL A 13 -0.87 -32.71 -45.82
C VAL A 13 -0.82 -31.36 -45.10
N ALA A 14 -0.39 -30.30 -45.78
CA ALA A 14 -0.46 -28.96 -45.19
C ALA A 14 -1.92 -28.50 -45.08
N ALA A 15 -2.25 -27.73 -44.04
CA ALA A 15 -3.58 -27.13 -43.87
C ALA A 15 -4.03 -26.37 -45.14
N SER A 16 -5.33 -26.40 -45.41
CA SER A 16 -5.94 -25.76 -46.60
C SER A 16 -5.35 -26.19 -47.96
N THR A 17 -4.75 -27.38 -48.07
CA THR A 17 -4.13 -27.89 -49.31
C THR A 17 -4.99 -28.98 -49.95
N THR A 18 -5.15 -28.92 -51.26
CA THR A 18 -5.77 -30.00 -52.03
C THR A 18 -4.80 -31.17 -52.21
N THR A 19 -5.21 -32.37 -51.81
CA THR A 19 -4.47 -33.62 -51.99
C THR A 19 -5.30 -34.63 -52.76
N THR A 20 -4.63 -35.58 -53.44
CA THR A 20 -5.29 -36.74 -54.03
C THR A 20 -5.10 -37.94 -53.11
N VAL A 21 -6.22 -38.55 -52.71
CA VAL A 21 -6.26 -39.76 -51.87
C VAL A 21 -6.53 -40.96 -52.77
N TYR A 22 -5.86 -42.07 -52.49
CA TYR A 22 -6.04 -43.34 -53.17
C TYR A 22 -6.56 -44.39 -52.19
N VAL A 23 -7.61 -45.12 -52.58
CA VAL A 23 -8.17 -46.25 -51.83
C VAL A 23 -8.11 -47.48 -52.73
N SER A 24 -7.40 -48.51 -52.29
CA SER A 24 -7.27 -49.77 -53.03
C SER A 24 -8.12 -50.86 -52.40
N LEU A 25 -8.84 -51.60 -53.25
CA LEU A 25 -9.56 -52.82 -52.89
C LEU A 25 -8.82 -54.04 -53.43
N GLU A 26 -8.58 -55.00 -52.55
CA GLU A 26 -7.99 -56.31 -52.86
C GLU A 26 -8.87 -57.39 -52.21
N GLU A 27 -8.90 -58.57 -52.82
CA GLU A 27 -9.51 -59.74 -52.22
C GLU A 27 -8.89 -60.06 -50.86
N ASP A 28 -9.63 -60.79 -50.03
CA ASP A 28 -9.04 -61.28 -48.79
C ASP A 28 -8.34 -62.62 -48.96
N SER A 29 -7.80 -63.12 -47.85
CA SER A 29 -7.06 -64.38 -47.83
C SER A 29 -7.85 -65.61 -48.29
N SER A 30 -9.18 -65.51 -48.45
CA SER A 30 -9.99 -66.59 -49.01
C SER A 30 -9.91 -66.69 -50.54
N GLY A 31 -9.42 -65.64 -51.22
CA GLY A 31 -9.32 -65.59 -52.69
C GLY A 31 -10.69 -65.67 -53.39
N LEU A 32 -11.75 -65.26 -52.71
CA LEU A 32 -13.08 -65.14 -53.30
C LEU A 32 -13.18 -63.82 -54.08
N SER A 33 -13.69 -63.93 -55.31
CA SER A 33 -13.85 -62.79 -56.20
C SER A 33 -14.81 -61.75 -55.63
N ILE A 34 -14.36 -60.49 -55.61
CA ILE A 34 -15.24 -59.34 -55.40
C ILE A 34 -16.02 -59.16 -56.70
N LEU A 35 -17.34 -59.40 -56.66
CA LEU A 35 -18.19 -59.30 -57.84
C LEU A 35 -18.28 -57.86 -58.36
N THR A 36 -18.65 -57.70 -59.64
CA THR A 36 -18.95 -56.38 -60.21
C THR A 36 -20.24 -55.82 -59.61
N GLY A 37 -20.32 -54.49 -59.46
CA GLY A 37 -21.49 -53.79 -58.93
C GLY A 37 -21.50 -53.59 -57.41
N GLY A 38 -20.45 -54.01 -56.70
CA GLY A 38 -20.24 -53.62 -55.31
C GLY A 38 -19.97 -52.12 -55.18
N THR A 39 -20.25 -51.56 -54.01
CA THR A 39 -20.28 -50.13 -53.74
C THR A 39 -19.31 -49.78 -52.62
N LEU A 40 -18.33 -48.93 -52.91
CA LEU A 40 -17.41 -48.31 -51.95
C LEU A 40 -18.05 -47.03 -51.40
N THR A 41 -18.11 -46.91 -50.08
CA THR A 41 -18.54 -45.70 -49.36
C THR A 41 -17.37 -45.16 -48.52
N ILE A 42 -17.07 -43.87 -48.66
CA ILE A 42 -16.04 -43.16 -47.91
C ILE A 42 -16.67 -41.97 -47.20
N ASP A 43 -16.59 -41.95 -45.88
CA ASP A 43 -17.05 -40.83 -45.05
C ASP A 43 -15.85 -39.92 -44.72
N VAL A 44 -15.85 -38.72 -45.28
CA VAL A 44 -14.82 -37.70 -45.06
C VAL A 44 -15.17 -36.86 -43.81
N PRO A 45 -14.24 -36.62 -42.88
CA PRO A 45 -14.48 -35.76 -41.73
C PRO A 45 -14.95 -34.35 -42.09
N THR A 46 -15.77 -33.77 -41.22
CA THR A 46 -16.17 -32.37 -41.32
C THR A 46 -14.94 -31.46 -41.33
N GLY A 47 -14.95 -30.45 -42.20
CA GLY A 47 -13.86 -29.49 -42.38
C GLY A 47 -13.04 -29.71 -43.65
N PHE A 48 -13.06 -30.91 -44.23
CA PHE A 48 -12.57 -31.11 -45.59
C PHE A 48 -13.57 -30.51 -46.60
N THR A 49 -13.04 -29.93 -47.67
CA THR A 49 -13.84 -29.27 -48.71
C THR A 49 -13.36 -29.69 -50.10
N SER A 50 -14.05 -29.23 -51.16
CA SER A 50 -13.68 -29.48 -52.55
C SER A 50 -13.47 -30.96 -52.89
N ILE A 51 -14.36 -31.82 -52.37
CA ILE A 51 -14.33 -33.25 -52.67
C ILE A 51 -14.67 -33.45 -54.15
N THR A 52 -13.74 -33.98 -54.94
CA THR A 52 -13.94 -34.21 -56.38
C THR A 52 -13.52 -35.61 -56.80
N ASP A 53 -14.32 -36.20 -57.68
CA ASP A 53 -14.05 -37.51 -58.27
C ASP A 53 -12.86 -37.43 -59.24
N VAL A 54 -11.81 -38.21 -58.99
CA VAL A 54 -10.67 -38.37 -59.92
C VAL A 54 -10.85 -39.66 -60.73
N GLY A 55 -11.65 -40.61 -60.24
CA GLY A 55 -11.92 -41.90 -60.86
C GLY A 55 -10.86 -42.96 -60.57
N GLY A 56 -10.89 -44.03 -61.35
CA GLY A 56 -9.96 -45.15 -61.27
C GLY A 56 -10.27 -46.21 -62.32
N THR A 57 -9.32 -47.07 -62.64
CA THR A 57 -9.59 -48.18 -63.57
C THR A 57 -10.58 -49.16 -62.94
N ASN A 58 -11.64 -49.51 -63.69
CA ASN A 58 -12.74 -50.37 -63.24
C ASN A 58 -13.61 -49.79 -62.10
N TRP A 59 -13.67 -48.46 -62.00
CA TRP A 59 -14.62 -47.74 -61.16
C TRP A 59 -15.64 -47.00 -62.01
N GLY A 60 -16.87 -46.91 -61.53
CA GLY A 60 -17.90 -46.04 -62.09
C GLY A 60 -17.63 -44.58 -61.75
N THR A 61 -18.54 -43.68 -62.16
CA THR A 61 -18.54 -42.29 -61.70
C THR A 61 -19.01 -42.22 -60.25
N ALA A 62 -18.28 -41.50 -59.39
CA ALA A 62 -18.67 -41.36 -58.00
C ALA A 62 -19.86 -40.41 -57.81
N SER A 63 -20.71 -40.73 -56.83
CA SER A 63 -21.72 -39.84 -56.28
C SER A 63 -21.16 -39.19 -55.00
N ILE A 64 -21.14 -37.86 -54.96
CA ILE A 64 -20.63 -37.08 -53.82
C ILE A 64 -21.81 -36.34 -53.20
N ASN A 65 -22.19 -36.71 -51.97
CA ASN A 65 -23.29 -36.09 -51.23
C ASN A 65 -22.78 -35.53 -49.90
N GLY A 66 -22.50 -34.23 -49.87
CA GLY A 66 -21.84 -33.60 -48.73
C GLY A 66 -20.43 -34.16 -48.55
N ASN A 67 -20.19 -34.84 -47.42
CA ASN A 67 -18.89 -35.43 -47.10
C ASN A 67 -18.80 -36.94 -47.36
N GLN A 68 -19.82 -37.54 -47.98
CA GLN A 68 -19.84 -38.95 -48.32
C GLN A 68 -19.58 -39.15 -49.82
N ILE A 69 -18.66 -40.05 -50.15
CA ILE A 69 -18.35 -40.48 -51.52
C ILE A 69 -18.85 -41.90 -51.70
N THR A 70 -19.59 -42.16 -52.76
CA THR A 70 -20.11 -43.50 -53.10
C THR A 70 -19.74 -43.83 -54.54
N VAL A 71 -19.06 -44.96 -54.79
CA VAL A 71 -18.62 -45.37 -56.12
C VAL A 71 -18.69 -46.89 -56.29
N SER A 72 -19.19 -47.37 -57.43
CA SER A 72 -19.31 -48.81 -57.70
C SER A 72 -18.18 -49.34 -58.56
N ASN A 73 -17.70 -50.55 -58.28
CA ASN A 73 -16.75 -51.23 -59.18
C ASN A 73 -17.48 -51.76 -60.42
N THR A 74 -16.85 -51.64 -61.59
CA THR A 74 -17.43 -52.05 -62.89
C THR A 74 -16.87 -53.37 -63.40
N ALA A 75 -15.85 -53.92 -62.73
CA ALA A 75 -15.29 -55.24 -63.04
C ALA A 75 -15.16 -56.08 -61.75
N ALA A 76 -15.27 -57.41 -61.92
CA ALA A 76 -14.95 -58.33 -60.84
C ALA A 76 -13.44 -58.33 -60.57
N ILE A 77 -13.05 -58.48 -59.31
CA ILE A 77 -11.66 -58.51 -58.86
C ILE A 77 -11.35 -59.97 -58.50
N LEU A 78 -10.33 -60.56 -59.14
CA LEU A 78 -9.78 -61.86 -58.79
C LEU A 78 -8.27 -61.87 -59.01
N GLY A 79 -7.49 -62.17 -57.97
CA GLY A 79 -6.03 -62.16 -57.99
C GLY A 79 -5.41 -60.80 -58.37
N SER A 80 -6.11 -59.70 -58.12
CA SER A 80 -5.67 -58.33 -58.45
C SER A 80 -6.24 -57.31 -57.45
N HIS A 81 -5.90 -56.02 -57.64
CA HIS A 81 -6.49 -54.91 -56.90
C HIS A 81 -7.01 -53.84 -57.85
N ILE A 82 -8.00 -53.08 -57.41
CA ILE A 82 -8.43 -51.84 -58.09
C ILE A 82 -8.21 -50.66 -57.15
N THR A 83 -7.91 -49.49 -57.72
CA THR A 83 -7.62 -48.27 -56.95
C THR A 83 -8.55 -47.16 -57.39
N TYR A 84 -9.30 -46.62 -56.44
CA TYR A 84 -10.11 -45.42 -56.59
C TYR A 84 -9.33 -44.19 -56.12
N ALA A 85 -9.41 -43.09 -56.85
CA ALA A 85 -8.81 -41.83 -56.47
C ALA A 85 -9.86 -40.72 -56.34
N PHE A 86 -9.67 -39.85 -55.36
CA PHE A 86 -10.47 -38.63 -55.19
C PHE A 86 -9.60 -37.50 -54.64
N GLN A 87 -9.99 -36.26 -54.91
CA GLN A 87 -9.33 -35.07 -54.37
C GLN A 87 -10.13 -34.51 -53.20
N ILE A 88 -9.41 -34.03 -52.18
CA ILE A 88 -9.98 -33.30 -51.03
C ILE A 88 -9.07 -32.14 -50.66
N THR A 89 -9.64 -31.03 -50.22
CA THR A 89 -8.92 -29.92 -49.59
C THR A 89 -8.98 -30.07 -48.08
N SER A 90 -7.82 -30.17 -47.43
CA SER A 90 -7.72 -30.35 -45.98
C SER A 90 -8.25 -29.14 -45.20
N PRO A 91 -8.76 -29.33 -43.97
CA PRO A 91 -9.11 -28.26 -43.04
C PRO A 91 -7.98 -27.24 -42.83
N SER A 92 -8.34 -26.04 -42.38
CA SER A 92 -7.37 -25.03 -41.94
C SER A 92 -6.79 -25.33 -40.55
N THR A 93 -7.50 -26.10 -39.72
CA THR A 93 -7.04 -26.53 -38.39
C THR A 93 -6.13 -27.76 -38.53
N PRO A 94 -4.88 -27.70 -38.04
CA PRO A 94 -4.02 -28.88 -37.98
C PRO A 94 -4.58 -29.95 -37.03
N GLY A 95 -4.37 -31.22 -37.36
CA GLY A 95 -4.89 -32.33 -36.56
C GLY A 95 -4.86 -33.68 -37.27
N LEU A 96 -5.31 -34.72 -36.57
CA LEU A 96 -5.51 -36.05 -37.13
C LEU A 96 -6.99 -36.23 -37.50
N TYR A 97 -7.23 -36.57 -38.76
CA TYR A 97 -8.57 -36.73 -39.31
C TYR A 97 -8.74 -38.16 -39.83
N LYS A 98 -9.76 -38.85 -39.37
CA LYS A 98 -10.02 -40.27 -39.67
C LYS A 98 -11.11 -40.38 -40.73
N LEU A 99 -10.80 -40.97 -41.88
CA LEU A 99 -11.79 -41.28 -42.92
C LEU A 99 -12.27 -42.72 -42.71
N ASP A 100 -13.59 -42.91 -42.63
CA ASP A 100 -14.18 -44.24 -42.49
C ASP A 100 -14.53 -44.80 -43.87
N ILE A 101 -14.22 -46.09 -44.08
CA ILE A 101 -14.39 -46.75 -45.38
C ILE A 101 -15.21 -48.03 -45.20
N ALA A 102 -16.25 -48.18 -46.03
CA ALA A 102 -17.10 -49.36 -46.12
C ALA A 102 -17.24 -49.82 -47.57
N PHE A 103 -17.45 -51.11 -47.78
CA PHE A 103 -17.78 -51.66 -49.09
C PHE A 103 -18.93 -52.66 -48.97
N ASP A 104 -19.91 -52.53 -49.85
CA ASP A 104 -21.09 -53.39 -49.93
C ASP A 104 -21.09 -54.14 -51.27
N ASP A 105 -20.97 -55.46 -51.25
CA ASP A 105 -20.97 -56.29 -52.47
C ASP A 105 -22.38 -56.62 -52.99
N GLY A 106 -23.42 -56.03 -52.39
CA GLY A 106 -24.83 -56.29 -52.68
C GLY A 106 -25.44 -57.41 -51.84
N ASN A 107 -24.64 -58.19 -51.12
CA ASN A 107 -25.10 -59.22 -50.18
C ASN A 107 -24.79 -58.82 -48.72
N TYR A 108 -23.66 -58.17 -48.48
CA TYR A 108 -23.23 -57.74 -47.15
C TYR A 108 -22.45 -56.42 -47.18
N ALA A 109 -22.84 -55.50 -46.29
CA ALA A 109 -22.04 -54.33 -45.99
C ALA A 109 -20.85 -54.73 -45.09
N HIS A 110 -19.65 -54.55 -45.59
CA HIS A 110 -18.42 -54.87 -44.88
C HIS A 110 -17.70 -53.57 -44.47
N PRO A 111 -17.54 -53.28 -43.17
CA PRO A 111 -16.64 -52.22 -42.73
C PRO A 111 -15.21 -52.62 -43.10
N MET A 112 -14.58 -51.85 -43.98
CA MET A 112 -13.26 -52.18 -44.52
C MET A 112 -12.12 -51.61 -43.67
N GLY A 113 -12.40 -50.53 -42.93
CA GLY A 113 -11.45 -49.92 -42.02
C GLY A 113 -11.52 -48.41 -42.05
N ASN A 114 -10.41 -47.78 -41.71
CA ASN A 114 -10.23 -46.34 -41.76
C ASN A 114 -8.78 -46.03 -42.10
N PHE A 115 -8.53 -44.82 -42.60
CA PHE A 115 -7.18 -44.27 -42.65
C PHE A 115 -7.15 -42.85 -42.10
N THR A 116 -5.99 -42.44 -41.60
CA THR A 116 -5.81 -41.15 -40.93
C THR A 116 -5.00 -40.21 -41.80
N VAL A 117 -5.51 -39.00 -42.01
CA VAL A 117 -4.79 -37.87 -42.60
C VAL A 117 -4.28 -36.98 -41.47
N HIS A 118 -2.97 -36.73 -41.45
CA HIS A 118 -2.36 -35.75 -40.56
C HIS A 118 -2.28 -34.40 -41.28
N VAL A 119 -3.18 -33.49 -40.93
CA VAL A 119 -3.14 -32.12 -41.41
C VAL A 119 -2.10 -31.37 -40.59
N THR A 120 -0.97 -31.07 -41.21
CA THR A 120 0.15 -30.33 -40.65
C THR A 120 -0.05 -28.82 -40.81
N GLY A 121 0.43 -28.05 -39.85
CA GLY A 121 0.39 -26.59 -39.85
C GLY A 121 0.62 -26.08 -38.44
N THR A 122 0.77 -24.77 -38.30
CA THR A 122 0.75 -24.13 -36.98
C THR A 122 -0.70 -24.06 -36.54
N PRO A 123 -1.10 -24.66 -35.40
CA PRO A 123 -2.42 -24.42 -34.85
C PRO A 123 -2.61 -22.91 -34.68
N PRO A 124 -3.81 -22.36 -34.89
CA PRO A 124 -4.06 -20.98 -34.52
C PRO A 124 -3.69 -20.81 -33.05
N THR A 125 -2.64 -20.07 -32.75
CA THR A 125 -2.33 -19.70 -31.37
C THR A 125 -3.35 -18.63 -31.01
N VAL A 126 -4.24 -18.97 -30.08
CA VAL A 126 -5.04 -17.95 -29.41
C VAL A 126 -4.10 -17.31 -28.42
N GLU A 127 -3.56 -16.14 -28.79
CA GLU A 127 -2.78 -15.33 -27.87
C GLU A 127 -3.75 -14.76 -26.82
N LYS A 128 -3.42 -14.95 -25.54
CA LYS A 128 -4.26 -14.55 -24.41
C LYS A 128 -3.44 -13.77 -23.40
N VAL A 129 -3.93 -12.61 -22.97
CA VAL A 129 -3.33 -11.91 -21.84
C VAL A 129 -4.08 -12.35 -20.59
N ASN A 130 -3.41 -13.12 -19.73
CA ASN A 130 -3.95 -13.54 -18.44
C ASN A 130 -2.83 -13.55 -17.39
N LEU A 131 -2.76 -12.48 -16.61
CA LEU A 131 -1.81 -12.33 -15.51
C LEU A 131 -2.58 -12.29 -14.19
N GLU A 132 -2.21 -13.15 -13.24
CA GLU A 132 -2.72 -13.12 -11.87
C GLU A 132 -1.64 -12.56 -10.94
N TYR A 133 -2.03 -11.68 -10.03
CA TYR A 133 -1.16 -11.11 -9.02
C TYR A 133 -1.81 -11.22 -7.64
N GLN A 134 -1.05 -11.67 -6.64
CA GLN A 134 -1.55 -11.92 -5.30
C GLN A 134 -0.70 -11.23 -4.24
N TRP A 135 -1.36 -10.49 -3.36
CA TRP A 135 -0.82 -10.09 -2.07
C TRP A 135 -1.21 -11.13 -1.02
N THR A 136 -0.28 -11.48 -0.12
CA THR A 136 -0.50 -12.47 0.95
C THR A 136 -0.40 -11.88 2.36
N SER A 137 -0.14 -10.59 2.46
CA SER A 137 0.03 -9.86 3.73
C SER A 137 -0.58 -8.46 3.65
N ALA A 138 -1.71 -8.32 2.96
CA ALA A 138 -2.44 -7.06 2.91
C ALA A 138 -3.06 -6.73 4.27
N THR A 139 -3.02 -5.47 4.67
CA THR A 139 -3.91 -4.96 5.73
C THR A 139 -5.32 -4.91 5.14
N PHE A 140 -6.34 -5.39 5.85
CA PHE A 140 -7.71 -5.56 5.30
C PHE A 140 -8.81 -5.01 6.23
N ASP A 141 -8.39 -4.31 7.28
CA ASP A 141 -9.23 -3.67 8.29
C ASP A 141 -9.18 -2.13 8.20
N ASP A 142 -8.56 -1.60 7.15
CA ASP A 142 -8.56 -0.18 6.85
C ASP A 142 -9.90 0.29 6.27
N THR A 143 -10.13 1.60 6.26
CA THR A 143 -11.40 2.18 5.75
C THR A 143 -11.37 2.44 4.25
N TYR A 144 -10.18 2.56 3.67
CA TYR A 144 -9.98 2.87 2.27
C TYR A 144 -8.89 1.98 1.67
N GLU A 145 -9.18 1.48 0.48
CA GLU A 145 -8.28 0.59 -0.25
C GLU A 145 -8.26 0.91 -1.74
N GLU A 146 -7.07 0.84 -2.34
CA GLU A 146 -6.84 1.19 -3.74
C GLU A 146 -5.83 0.24 -4.38
N VAL A 147 -6.19 -0.31 -5.55
CA VAL A 147 -5.26 -1.00 -6.44
C VAL A 147 -4.73 0.01 -7.44
N CYS A 148 -3.42 0.24 -7.45
CA CYS A 148 -2.77 1.16 -8.40
C CYS A 148 -1.90 0.35 -9.35
N ILE A 149 -2.07 0.57 -10.66
CA ILE A 149 -1.36 -0.14 -11.71
C ILE A 149 -0.70 0.89 -12.63
N TYR A 150 0.60 0.73 -12.87
CA TYR A 150 1.35 1.54 -13.82
C TYR A 150 1.66 0.73 -15.08
N VAL A 151 1.16 1.22 -16.22
CA VAL A 151 1.44 0.66 -17.54
C VAL A 151 2.46 1.53 -18.26
N GLY A 152 3.67 1.00 -18.48
CA GLY A 152 4.75 1.73 -19.14
C GLY A 152 4.50 1.90 -20.64
N SER A 153 4.15 0.82 -21.32
CA SER A 153 3.80 0.82 -22.74
C SER A 153 2.84 -0.32 -23.07
N HIS A 154 2.04 -0.15 -24.13
CA HIS A 154 1.30 -1.25 -24.71
C HIS A 154 1.26 -1.14 -26.25
N SER A 155 1.08 -2.27 -26.92
CA SER A 155 0.82 -2.35 -28.36
C SER A 155 -0.42 -3.20 -28.58
N GLY A 156 -1.21 -2.86 -29.59
CA GLY A 156 -2.45 -3.55 -29.86
C GLY A 156 -3.66 -2.64 -29.87
N SER A 157 -4.84 -3.24 -29.85
CA SER A 157 -6.11 -2.51 -29.79
C SER A 157 -7.00 -2.93 -28.62
N GLU A 158 -6.62 -3.99 -27.89
CA GLU A 158 -7.35 -4.41 -26.71
C GLU A 158 -7.15 -3.45 -25.53
N ASN A 159 -8.05 -3.54 -24.55
CA ASN A 159 -7.88 -3.00 -23.21
C ASN A 159 -7.64 -4.17 -22.22
N LEU A 160 -7.10 -3.88 -21.03
CA LEU A 160 -7.05 -4.86 -19.94
C LEU A 160 -8.24 -4.69 -19.00
N ALA A 161 -9.01 -5.76 -18.79
CA ALA A 161 -9.93 -5.86 -17.68
C ALA A 161 -9.16 -6.21 -16.40
N VAL A 162 -9.41 -5.46 -15.33
CA VAL A 162 -8.84 -5.74 -14.00
C VAL A 162 -9.95 -6.32 -13.15
N ASN A 163 -9.76 -7.56 -12.70
CA ASN A 163 -10.70 -8.29 -11.86
C ASN A 163 -10.06 -8.56 -10.49
N TYR A 164 -10.88 -8.78 -9.47
CA TYR A 164 -10.46 -9.33 -8.18
C TYR A 164 -11.19 -10.62 -7.87
N TRP A 165 -10.56 -11.49 -7.06
CA TRP A 165 -11.14 -12.74 -6.61
C TRP A 165 -11.79 -12.57 -5.24
N ASP A 166 -13.09 -12.89 -5.12
CA ASP A 166 -13.83 -12.80 -3.85
C ASP A 166 -13.86 -14.12 -3.05
N GLY A 167 -13.19 -15.18 -3.53
CA GLY A 167 -13.26 -16.53 -2.99
C GLY A 167 -14.09 -17.51 -3.83
N PHE A 168 -14.96 -17.00 -4.71
CA PHE A 168 -15.91 -17.78 -5.50
C PHE A 168 -15.90 -17.41 -6.99
N THR A 169 -15.77 -16.12 -7.31
CA THR A 169 -15.85 -15.57 -8.66
C THR A 169 -14.89 -14.40 -8.87
N TRP A 170 -14.53 -14.18 -10.14
CA TRP A 170 -13.80 -12.98 -10.56
C TRP A 170 -14.78 -11.83 -10.77
N ASN A 171 -14.57 -10.73 -10.07
CA ASN A 171 -15.39 -9.53 -10.12
C ASN A 171 -14.61 -8.38 -10.75
N VAL A 172 -15.25 -7.56 -11.58
CA VAL A 172 -14.59 -6.46 -12.29
C VAL A 172 -14.32 -5.28 -11.35
N LEU A 173 -13.07 -4.82 -11.28
CA LEU A 173 -12.67 -3.53 -10.71
C LEU A 173 -12.76 -2.41 -11.75
N GLY A 174 -12.35 -2.69 -12.99
CA GLY A 174 -12.42 -1.74 -14.09
C GLY A 174 -11.59 -2.15 -15.31
N THR A 175 -11.21 -1.16 -16.12
CA THR A 175 -10.50 -1.37 -17.38
C THR A 175 -9.36 -0.37 -17.54
N ILE A 176 -8.21 -0.84 -18.03
CA ILE A 176 -7.07 -0.01 -18.40
C ILE A 176 -7.00 0.06 -19.94
N SER A 177 -7.02 1.27 -20.48
CA SER A 177 -7.02 1.53 -21.93
C SER A 177 -5.87 2.42 -22.41
N THR A 178 -5.03 2.89 -21.49
CA THR A 178 -3.91 3.80 -21.79
C THR A 178 -2.70 3.49 -20.92
N THR A 179 -1.53 4.00 -21.32
CA THR A 179 -0.33 4.03 -20.48
C THR A 179 -0.48 4.95 -19.27
N GLY A 180 0.35 4.78 -18.25
CA GLY A 180 0.39 5.59 -17.04
C GLY A 180 -0.27 4.91 -15.84
N TRP A 181 -0.57 5.71 -14.81
CA TRP A 181 -1.26 5.26 -13.61
C TRP A 181 -2.75 5.12 -13.85
N THR A 182 -3.30 3.95 -13.52
CA THR A 182 -4.73 3.74 -13.34
C THR A 182 -4.96 3.19 -11.95
N ASN A 183 -5.92 3.78 -11.23
CA ASN A 183 -6.25 3.36 -9.89
C ASN A 183 -7.71 2.89 -9.80
N PHE A 184 -7.94 1.86 -9.00
CA PHE A 184 -9.25 1.30 -8.74
C PHE A 184 -9.47 1.21 -7.24
N THR A 185 -10.67 1.55 -6.77
CA THR A 185 -11.08 1.21 -5.40
C THR A 185 -11.00 -0.31 -5.23
N ALA A 186 -10.16 -0.79 -4.32
CA ALA A 186 -10.08 -2.22 -4.06
C ALA A 186 -11.35 -2.62 -3.31
N THR A 187 -12.09 -3.60 -3.85
CA THR A 187 -13.31 -4.10 -3.22
C THR A 187 -13.14 -5.58 -2.90
N GLY A 188 -13.82 -6.08 -1.86
CA GLY A 188 -13.72 -7.49 -1.46
C GLY A 188 -12.44 -7.88 -0.72
N LEU A 189 -11.61 -6.92 -0.31
CA LEU A 189 -10.47 -7.16 0.57
C LEU A 189 -10.98 -7.52 1.98
N SER A 190 -11.17 -8.82 2.22
CA SER A 190 -11.73 -9.36 3.47
C SER A 190 -10.74 -10.21 4.26
N SER A 191 -9.51 -10.34 3.76
CA SER A 191 -8.43 -11.11 4.38
C SER A 191 -7.08 -10.54 3.96
N ALA A 192 -6.01 -11.01 4.59
CA ALA A 192 -4.65 -10.66 4.20
C ALA A 192 -4.26 -11.13 2.79
N THR A 193 -5.05 -12.03 2.20
CA THR A 193 -4.90 -12.45 0.81
C THR A 193 -5.83 -11.64 -0.09
N TYR A 194 -5.24 -11.01 -1.10
CA TYR A 194 -5.97 -10.30 -2.15
C TYR A 194 -5.40 -10.69 -3.50
N THR A 195 -6.26 -11.11 -4.43
CA THR A 195 -5.82 -11.57 -5.75
C THR A 195 -6.53 -10.76 -6.81
N ILE A 196 -5.77 -10.22 -7.76
CA ILE A 196 -6.28 -9.60 -8.97
C ILE A 196 -5.88 -10.39 -10.20
N GLN A 197 -6.65 -10.21 -11.27
CA GLN A 197 -6.37 -10.74 -12.59
C GLN A 197 -6.44 -9.60 -13.61
N LEU A 198 -5.45 -9.55 -14.49
CA LEU A 198 -5.43 -8.69 -15.66
C LEU A 198 -5.69 -9.58 -16.88
N LEU A 199 -6.84 -9.35 -17.54
CA LEU A 199 -7.31 -10.12 -18.67
C LEU A 199 -7.46 -9.24 -19.90
N GLY A 200 -7.01 -9.71 -21.07
CA GLY A 200 -7.33 -9.05 -22.34
C GLY A 200 -8.84 -9.01 -22.56
N THR A 201 -9.35 -7.96 -23.18
CA THR A 201 -10.81 -7.79 -23.37
C THR A 201 -11.34 -8.52 -24.61
N SER A 202 -10.49 -9.11 -25.44
CA SER A 202 -10.87 -9.73 -26.71
C SER A 202 -10.25 -11.13 -26.92
N GLU A 203 -10.66 -12.11 -26.12
CA GLU A 203 -9.92 -13.38 -25.94
C GLU A 203 -10.40 -14.58 -26.79
N THR A 204 -11.47 -14.44 -27.59
CA THR A 204 -12.12 -15.60 -28.25
C THR A 204 -11.83 -15.77 -29.74
N SER A 205 -11.19 -14.79 -30.39
CA SER A 205 -10.85 -14.85 -31.82
C SER A 205 -9.68 -13.93 -32.18
N ASP A 206 -8.82 -13.58 -31.21
CA ASP A 206 -7.72 -12.67 -31.49
C ASP A 206 -6.66 -13.35 -32.34
N SER A 207 -6.31 -12.69 -33.44
CA SER A 207 -5.22 -13.09 -34.33
C SER A 207 -4.04 -12.10 -34.28
N SER A 208 -4.21 -11.01 -33.53
CA SER A 208 -3.18 -10.04 -33.19
C SER A 208 -2.58 -10.39 -31.84
N LYS A 209 -1.26 -10.28 -31.75
CA LYS A 209 -0.59 -10.31 -30.46
C LYS A 209 -0.55 -8.90 -29.90
N ASP A 210 -1.26 -8.70 -28.82
CA ASP A 210 -1.18 -7.48 -28.02
C ASP A 210 -0.08 -7.67 -26.95
N THR A 211 0.52 -6.58 -26.49
CA THR A 211 1.61 -6.61 -25.52
C THR A 211 1.44 -5.49 -24.54
N TRP A 212 1.47 -5.82 -23.25
CA TRP A 212 1.33 -4.88 -22.15
C TRP A 212 2.56 -4.94 -21.26
N ASN A 213 3.21 -3.79 -21.06
CA ASN A 213 4.31 -3.65 -20.12
C ASN A 213 3.76 -3.07 -18.80
N ILE A 214 3.63 -3.95 -17.81
CA ILE A 214 3.21 -3.58 -16.45
C ILE A 214 4.47 -3.39 -15.61
N ASP A 215 4.79 -2.15 -15.25
CA ASP A 215 6.00 -1.87 -14.46
C ASP A 215 5.74 -2.08 -12.96
N LEU A 216 4.53 -1.75 -12.49
CA LEU A 216 4.22 -1.76 -11.06
C LEU A 216 2.73 -2.01 -10.79
N ILE A 217 2.48 -2.86 -9.80
CA ILE A 217 1.16 -3.11 -9.21
C ILE A 217 1.31 -2.93 -7.69
N THR A 218 0.54 -2.03 -7.10
CA THR A 218 0.52 -1.80 -5.64
C THR A 218 -0.90 -1.89 -5.11
N LEU A 219 -1.01 -2.36 -3.86
CA LEU A 219 -2.21 -2.26 -3.05
C LEU A 219 -1.90 -1.26 -1.94
N HIS A 220 -2.67 -0.18 -1.88
CA HIS A 220 -2.57 0.84 -0.85
C HIS A 220 -3.81 0.74 0.03
N THR A 221 -3.62 0.60 1.34
CA THR A 221 -4.70 0.62 2.32
C THR A 221 -4.40 1.68 3.36
N TRP A 222 -5.42 2.42 3.78
CA TRP A 222 -5.27 3.44 4.81
C TRP A 222 -6.59 3.69 5.53
N SER A 223 -6.47 4.04 6.81
CA SER A 223 -7.57 4.60 7.60
C SER A 223 -7.38 6.10 7.73
N LEU A 224 -8.48 6.85 7.78
CA LEU A 224 -8.41 8.25 8.19
C LEU A 224 -8.00 8.29 9.65
N GLN A 225 -6.77 8.75 9.93
CA GLN A 225 -6.32 8.95 11.29
C GLN A 225 -7.09 10.12 11.91
N THR A 226 -7.97 9.81 12.86
CA THR A 226 -8.54 10.82 13.75
C THR A 226 -7.51 11.17 14.81
N TYR A 227 -6.82 12.28 14.61
CA TYR A 227 -5.89 12.81 15.60
C TYR A 227 -6.67 13.31 16.83
N ASN A 228 -6.06 13.14 18.00
CA ASN A 228 -6.52 13.70 19.27
C ASN A 228 -5.29 14.20 20.02
N TYR A 229 -4.77 15.36 19.60
CA TYR A 229 -3.60 15.98 20.21
C TYR A 229 -3.91 16.39 21.65
N LYS A 230 -2.94 16.18 22.55
CA LYS A 230 -3.07 16.46 23.98
C LYS A 230 -1.74 16.92 24.55
N LEU A 231 -1.80 17.90 25.45
CA LEU A 231 -0.70 18.29 26.32
C LEU A 231 -0.93 17.70 27.72
N ASP A 232 0.07 17.04 28.28
CA ASP A 232 0.06 16.57 29.67
C ASP A 232 1.49 16.61 30.23
N LEU A 233 1.96 17.83 30.51
CA LEU A 233 3.32 18.06 31.03
C LEU A 233 3.24 18.32 32.53
N GLU A 234 3.78 17.40 33.33
CA GLU A 234 3.82 17.52 34.79
C GLU A 234 5.16 18.10 35.28
N ILE A 235 5.11 19.00 36.27
CA ILE A 235 6.27 19.56 36.95
C ILE A 235 6.10 19.37 38.46
N GLN A 236 7.15 18.91 39.12
CA GLN A 236 7.19 18.75 40.57
C GLN A 236 8.38 19.48 41.18
N TRP A 237 8.10 20.26 42.23
CA TRP A 237 9.12 20.78 43.13
C TRP A 237 9.15 19.95 44.40
N SER A 238 10.35 19.75 44.94
CA SER A 238 10.59 19.11 46.22
C SER A 238 11.47 19.99 47.10
N SER A 239 11.41 19.78 48.42
CA SER A 239 12.14 20.59 49.41
C SER A 239 11.80 22.09 49.36
N VAL A 240 10.55 22.43 49.02
CA VAL A 240 10.06 23.82 48.98
C VAL A 240 9.88 24.35 50.41
N ASN A 241 10.18 25.64 50.62
CA ASN A 241 9.84 26.33 51.87
C ASN A 241 8.36 26.76 51.85
N TYR A 242 7.49 25.95 52.46
CA TYR A 242 6.03 26.13 52.47
C TYR A 242 5.51 26.80 53.76
N THR A 243 6.40 27.38 54.56
CA THR A 243 6.02 28.02 55.84
C THR A 243 6.06 29.54 55.75
N GLN A 244 6.19 30.08 54.54
CA GLN A 244 6.24 31.53 54.28
C GLN A 244 4.81 32.09 54.17
N SER A 245 4.66 33.38 54.39
CA SER A 245 3.35 34.04 54.43
C SER A 245 2.77 34.33 53.04
N ASN A 246 3.62 34.39 52.01
CA ASN A 246 3.23 34.68 50.64
C ASN A 246 3.88 33.68 49.69
N GLU A 247 3.09 33.15 48.76
CA GLU A 247 3.46 32.00 47.94
C GLU A 247 2.84 32.14 46.54
N GLU A 248 3.69 32.18 45.52
CA GLU A 248 3.31 32.35 44.12
C GLU A 248 3.97 31.30 43.22
N LEU A 249 3.18 30.75 42.31
CA LEU A 249 3.66 30.07 41.11
C LEU A 249 3.80 31.12 40.01
N ALA A 250 5.01 31.33 39.52
CA ALA A 250 5.28 32.25 38.44
C ALA A 250 5.69 31.48 37.18
N ILE A 251 4.94 31.67 36.10
CA ILE A 251 5.18 31.04 34.80
C ILE A 251 5.50 32.14 33.79
N TYR A 252 6.67 32.08 33.17
CA TYR A 252 6.97 32.92 32.00
C TYR A 252 6.68 32.12 30.74
N THR A 253 5.77 32.65 29.92
CA THR A 253 5.42 32.06 28.63
C THR A 253 5.90 32.95 27.49
N GLY A 254 6.36 32.33 26.41
CA GLY A 254 6.67 33.00 25.14
C GLY A 254 5.44 33.11 24.25
N SER A 255 5.58 32.72 22.98
CA SER A 255 4.48 32.67 22.02
C SER A 255 3.51 31.54 22.33
N MET A 256 2.22 31.82 22.21
CA MET A 256 1.12 30.88 22.51
C MET A 256 0.32 30.58 21.24
N ALA A 257 -0.15 29.34 21.10
CA ALA A 257 -1.11 28.98 20.06
C ALA A 257 -2.49 29.61 20.31
N THR A 258 -3.40 29.45 19.34
CA THR A 258 -4.81 29.88 19.48
C THR A 258 -5.56 29.06 20.52
N GLU A 259 -5.21 27.79 20.68
CA GLU A 259 -5.72 26.99 21.79
C GLU A 259 -5.06 27.46 23.09
N SER A 260 -5.88 27.68 24.11
CA SER A 260 -5.42 28.04 25.45
C SER A 260 -4.82 26.84 26.18
N ILE A 261 -3.91 27.13 27.12
CA ILE A 261 -3.45 26.15 28.10
C ILE A 261 -3.97 26.48 29.47
N ARG A 262 -4.15 25.43 30.27
CA ARG A 262 -4.51 25.53 31.67
C ARG A 262 -3.47 24.86 32.56
N ILE A 263 -3.43 25.32 33.80
CA ILE A 263 -2.57 24.75 34.84
C ILE A 263 -3.45 24.07 35.87
N ASP A 264 -3.19 22.79 36.09
CA ASP A 264 -3.79 22.05 37.20
C ASP A 264 -2.74 21.79 38.29
N ILE A 265 -3.15 21.87 39.56
CA ILE A 265 -2.34 21.53 40.72
C ILE A 265 -2.79 20.20 41.32
N TRP A 266 -1.84 19.39 41.78
CA TRP A 266 -2.15 18.15 42.49
C TRP A 266 -2.46 18.43 43.96
N THR A 267 -3.63 18.00 44.41
CA THR A 267 -4.09 18.17 45.80
C THR A 267 -3.77 16.99 46.72
N GLY A 268 -3.06 15.97 46.21
CA GLY A 268 -2.88 14.68 46.89
C GLY A 268 -3.96 13.65 46.54
N ALA A 269 -5.14 14.10 46.08
CA ALA A 269 -6.26 13.24 45.71
C ALA A 269 -6.76 13.46 44.28
N ALA A 270 -6.75 14.70 43.80
CA ALA A 270 -7.19 15.06 42.46
C ALA A 270 -6.42 16.27 41.90
N TRP A 271 -6.47 16.42 40.59
CA TRP A 271 -6.02 17.61 39.88
C TRP A 271 -7.09 18.69 39.98
N THR A 272 -6.69 19.89 40.37
CA THR A 272 -7.56 21.07 40.49
C THR A 272 -7.04 22.16 39.58
N ASN A 273 -7.89 22.72 38.72
CA ASN A 273 -7.49 23.84 37.88
C ASN A 273 -7.26 25.11 38.72
N ILE A 274 -6.11 25.76 38.52
CA ILE A 274 -5.72 26.99 39.24
C ILE A 274 -5.50 28.18 38.33
N ALA A 275 -5.36 27.95 37.02
CA ALA A 275 -5.30 28.99 36.00
C ALA A 275 -5.76 28.45 34.65
N THR A 276 -6.42 29.32 33.89
CA THR A 276 -6.70 29.15 32.46
C THR A 276 -6.15 30.38 31.74
N ASP A 277 -5.87 30.23 30.44
CA ASP A 277 -5.54 31.37 29.56
C ASP A 277 -4.29 32.16 30.00
N LEU A 278 -3.14 31.50 30.06
CA LEU A 278 -1.87 32.19 30.33
C LEU A 278 -1.59 33.29 29.29
N ASN A 279 -1.16 34.46 29.76
CA ASN A 279 -0.84 35.60 28.92
C ASN A 279 0.50 35.39 28.22
N ALA A 280 0.48 35.39 26.88
CA ALA A 280 1.67 35.26 26.05
C ALA A 280 2.72 36.35 26.32
N ASN A 281 4.00 36.01 26.16
CA ASN A 281 5.16 36.92 26.30
C ASN A 281 5.22 37.66 27.65
N SER A 282 4.76 37.04 28.73
CA SER A 282 4.66 37.69 30.04
C SER A 282 4.75 36.72 31.22
N TRP A 283 4.95 37.27 32.41
CA TRP A 283 4.86 36.54 33.68
C TRP A 283 3.41 36.36 34.09
N ASN A 284 3.03 35.11 34.33
CA ASN A 284 1.75 34.71 34.88
C ASN A 284 1.96 34.27 36.33
N ASN A 285 1.59 35.15 37.27
CA ASN A 285 1.78 34.93 38.70
C ASN A 285 0.45 34.47 39.33
N ILE A 286 0.47 33.30 39.94
CA ILE A 286 -0.71 32.65 40.53
C ILE A 286 -0.41 32.45 42.00
N SER A 287 -1.20 33.05 42.89
CA SER A 287 -1.06 32.81 44.34
C SER A 287 -1.43 31.35 44.64
N ILE A 288 -0.52 30.62 45.28
CA ILE A 288 -0.69 29.19 45.57
C ILE A 288 -0.76 28.83 47.06
N GLY A 289 -0.93 29.86 47.91
CA GLY A 289 -1.00 29.77 49.37
C GLY A 289 -1.85 28.63 49.95
N THR A 290 -2.95 28.33 49.26
CA THR A 290 -3.91 27.30 49.69
C THR A 290 -3.49 25.88 49.34
N TRP A 291 -2.54 25.70 48.42
CA TRP A 291 -2.14 24.39 47.89
C TRP A 291 -0.70 24.00 48.28
N LEU A 292 0.19 24.96 48.51
CA LEU A 292 1.56 24.70 48.99
C LEU A 292 1.56 24.40 50.50
N THR A 293 1.06 23.22 50.87
CA THR A 293 0.90 22.81 52.27
C THR A 293 2.00 21.85 52.76
N SER A 294 2.94 21.52 51.89
CA SER A 294 4.06 20.62 52.17
C SER A 294 5.28 21.00 51.34
N ALA A 295 6.42 20.40 51.63
CA ALA A 295 7.65 20.61 50.87
C ALA A 295 7.60 20.06 49.42
N THR A 296 6.48 19.47 48.99
CA THR A 296 6.26 18.99 47.63
C THR A 296 5.06 19.68 47.00
N LEU A 297 5.24 20.19 45.79
CA LEU A 297 4.17 20.76 44.96
C LEU A 297 4.25 20.12 43.58
N THR A 298 3.13 19.71 43.01
CA THR A 298 3.07 19.19 41.65
C THR A 298 2.00 19.93 40.86
N ILE A 299 2.35 20.37 39.66
CA ILE A 299 1.43 20.95 38.70
C ILE A 299 1.49 20.17 37.38
N ARG A 300 0.53 20.43 36.50
CA ARG A 300 0.60 20.02 35.11
C ARG A 300 0.03 21.08 34.18
N PHE A 301 0.56 21.14 32.97
CA PHE A 301 0.00 21.90 31.86
C PHE A 301 -0.87 21.00 31.00
N ARG A 302 -2.05 21.49 30.64
CA ARG A 302 -3.05 20.80 29.82
C ARG A 302 -3.54 21.72 28.72
N GLY A 303 -3.93 21.13 27.59
CA GLY A 303 -4.71 21.85 26.58
C GLY A 303 -6.14 22.03 27.07
N ASP A 304 -6.84 23.03 26.54
CA ASP A 304 -8.26 23.19 26.83
C ASP A 304 -9.14 22.27 26.00
N LEU A 305 -8.68 21.79 24.83
CA LEU A 305 -9.38 20.81 24.02
C LEU A 305 -8.76 19.41 24.16
N GLU A 306 -9.36 18.59 25.03
CA GLU A 306 -8.81 17.27 25.39
C GLU A 306 -9.51 16.08 24.72
N VAL A 307 -10.49 16.35 23.85
CA VAL A 307 -11.26 15.32 23.15
C VAL A 307 -11.54 15.78 21.73
N GLY A 308 -11.09 14.97 20.76
CA GLY A 308 -11.34 15.21 19.34
C GLY A 308 -10.49 16.33 18.76
N ASP A 309 -9.35 16.64 19.37
CA ASP A 309 -8.48 17.69 18.86
C ASP A 309 -7.68 17.20 17.65
N THR A 310 -8.09 17.66 16.47
CA THR A 310 -7.42 17.32 15.21
C THR A 310 -6.34 18.32 14.82
N THR A 311 -6.11 19.37 15.60
CA THR A 311 -5.16 20.45 15.27
C THR A 311 -4.00 20.47 16.25
N GLN A 312 -2.78 20.23 15.77
CA GLN A 312 -1.62 20.29 16.64
C GLN A 312 -1.32 21.75 17.03
N SER A 313 -1.38 22.05 18.32
CA SER A 313 -0.98 23.32 18.92
C SER A 313 0.44 23.27 19.50
N SER A 314 1.08 24.43 19.66
CA SER A 314 2.40 24.58 20.27
C SER A 314 2.43 25.77 21.23
N TRP A 315 3.08 25.61 22.38
CA TRP A 315 3.19 26.66 23.41
C TRP A 315 4.62 26.75 23.92
N GLU A 316 5.11 27.96 24.10
CA GLU A 316 6.44 28.23 24.66
C GLU A 316 6.32 28.50 26.17
N ILE A 317 6.78 27.54 26.98
CA ILE A 317 6.93 27.69 28.44
C ILE A 317 8.41 27.83 28.73
N ASP A 318 8.87 29.07 28.92
CA ASP A 318 10.29 29.34 29.08
C ASP A 318 10.75 29.12 30.52
N CYS A 319 9.87 29.40 31.49
CA CYS A 319 10.21 29.28 32.91
C CYS A 319 8.99 28.96 33.78
N SER A 320 9.22 28.14 34.80
CA SER A 320 8.27 27.86 35.87
C SER A 320 9.02 27.87 37.20
N LEU A 321 8.65 28.79 38.09
CA LEU A 321 9.32 28.96 39.38
C LEU A 321 8.33 29.13 40.53
N LEU A 322 8.75 28.70 41.72
CA LEU A 322 8.04 28.94 42.96
C LEU A 322 8.73 30.09 43.70
N HIS A 323 7.93 31.06 44.10
CA HIS A 323 8.38 32.21 44.87
C HIS A 323 7.65 32.22 46.22
N THR A 324 8.42 32.15 47.30
CA THR A 324 7.91 32.09 48.68
C THR A 324 8.64 33.11 49.53
N TRP A 325 7.93 33.99 50.23
CA TRP A 325 8.53 35.06 51.05
C TRP A 325 7.66 35.49 52.23
N ASP A 326 8.30 36.04 53.26
CA ASP A 326 7.65 36.71 54.39
C ASP A 326 7.73 38.23 54.22
N ASN A 327 6.76 38.97 54.78
CA ASN A 327 6.82 40.44 54.80
C ASN A 327 7.65 40.93 56.00
N GLU A 328 8.92 40.54 56.07
CA GLU A 328 9.81 41.02 57.11
C GLU A 328 10.35 42.41 56.76
N VAL A 329 10.16 43.37 57.68
CA VAL A 329 10.72 44.71 57.52
C VAL A 329 12.22 44.64 57.82
N PRO A 330 13.11 45.23 56.99
CA PRO A 330 14.52 45.28 57.29
C PRO A 330 14.76 45.90 58.67
N TYR A 331 15.61 45.27 59.48
CA TYR A 331 15.99 45.80 60.79
C TYR A 331 17.50 45.83 60.96
N ASN A 332 17.95 46.71 61.83
CA ASN A 332 19.35 46.81 62.20
C ASN A 332 19.66 45.70 63.21
N SER A 333 20.44 44.71 62.78
CA SER A 333 20.74 43.50 63.55
C SER A 333 21.73 43.75 64.69
N ALA A 334 22.43 44.90 64.68
CA ALA A 334 23.35 45.31 65.74
C ALA A 334 23.25 46.82 66.06
N THR A 335 23.70 47.22 67.25
CA THR A 335 23.84 48.65 67.56
C THR A 335 24.90 49.26 66.64
N PRO A 336 24.65 50.37 65.91
CA PRO A 336 25.66 50.98 65.07
C PRO A 336 26.90 51.37 65.87
N VAL A 337 28.07 51.12 65.31
CA VAL A 337 29.36 51.46 65.94
C VAL A 337 29.94 52.68 65.25
N ILE A 338 30.46 53.62 66.02
CA ILE A 338 31.25 54.75 65.53
C ILE A 338 32.73 54.50 65.85
N SER A 339 33.60 54.58 64.85
CA SER A 339 35.05 54.57 65.03
C SER A 339 35.64 55.87 64.48
N ASN A 340 36.64 56.40 65.19
CA ASN A 340 37.48 57.46 64.68
C ASN A 340 38.67 56.80 63.99
N LEU A 341 38.81 57.02 62.68
CA LEU A 341 39.86 56.37 61.88
C LEU A 341 41.24 57.02 62.08
N ASP A 342 41.31 58.20 62.72
CA ASP A 342 42.54 59.00 62.86
C ASP A 342 43.34 58.73 64.15
N ASP A 343 42.92 57.78 64.99
CA ASP A 343 43.38 57.66 66.39
C ASP A 343 44.67 56.87 66.64
N THR A 344 45.60 56.78 65.68
CA THR A 344 46.88 56.07 65.97
C THR A 344 48.16 56.84 65.73
N THR A 345 48.15 58.02 65.08
CA THR A 345 49.44 58.68 64.80
C THR A 345 49.45 60.20 64.62
N PHE A 346 48.30 60.89 64.49
CA PHE A 346 48.28 62.35 64.26
C PHE A 346 47.19 63.05 65.07
N LEU A 347 47.49 63.40 66.33
CA LEU A 347 46.57 64.12 67.24
C LEU A 347 46.21 65.56 66.82
N TYR A 348 46.71 66.03 65.67
CA TYR A 348 46.55 67.40 65.17
C TYR A 348 46.14 67.46 63.69
N ALA A 349 45.48 66.44 63.15
CA ALA A 349 44.87 66.56 61.83
C ALA A 349 43.74 67.61 61.86
N GLU A 350 43.75 68.54 60.91
CA GLU A 350 42.69 69.56 60.71
C GLU A 350 41.35 68.91 60.31
N TYR A 351 41.40 67.64 59.88
CA TYR A 351 40.26 66.81 59.52
C TYR A 351 40.13 65.64 60.51
N ARG A 352 38.91 65.41 61.00
CA ARG A 352 38.55 64.17 61.72
C ARG A 352 37.62 63.34 60.86
N GLN A 353 37.98 62.08 60.66
CA GLN A 353 37.19 61.12 59.92
C GLN A 353 36.54 60.12 60.87
N TYR A 354 35.21 60.13 60.91
CA TYR A 354 34.43 59.12 61.61
C TYR A 354 33.84 58.13 60.61
N GLN A 355 33.88 56.85 60.98
CA GLN A 355 33.18 55.78 60.29
C GLN A 355 32.02 55.35 61.16
N LEU A 356 30.80 55.46 60.63
CA LEU A 356 29.64 54.75 61.18
C LEU A 356 29.52 53.40 60.48
N THR A 357 29.44 52.32 61.24
CA THR A 357 29.14 50.98 60.76
C THR A 357 27.79 50.55 61.31
N ALA A 358 26.84 50.20 60.44
CA ALA A 358 25.57 49.59 60.80
C ALA A 358 25.46 48.23 60.12
N GLU A 359 24.90 47.24 60.83
CA GLU A 359 24.69 45.89 60.33
C GLU A 359 23.19 45.71 60.01
N VAL A 360 22.83 46.00 58.77
CA VAL A 360 21.45 45.81 58.29
C VAL A 360 21.30 44.37 57.79
N THR A 361 20.22 43.71 58.17
CA THR A 361 19.85 42.40 57.63
C THR A 361 18.47 42.51 56.98
N ASP A 362 18.38 42.07 55.73
CA ASP A 362 17.13 41.74 55.06
C ASP A 362 17.04 40.21 55.02
N LEU A 363 16.30 39.62 55.96
CA LEU A 363 16.18 38.17 56.08
C LEU A 363 15.62 37.51 54.80
N ASP A 364 14.94 38.28 53.97
CA ASP A 364 14.35 37.90 52.69
C ASP A 364 15.23 38.22 51.46
N GLY A 365 16.31 39.01 51.61
CA GLY A 365 17.25 39.33 50.52
C GLY A 365 16.72 40.32 49.46
N TYR A 366 15.63 41.05 49.74
CA TYR A 366 14.97 41.96 48.79
C TYR A 366 15.26 43.44 49.01
N ALA A 367 15.90 43.84 50.10
CA ALA A 367 16.21 45.24 50.33
C ALA A 367 17.47 45.63 49.56
N ALA A 368 17.30 46.28 48.42
CA ALA A 368 18.39 47.06 47.85
C ALA A 368 18.82 48.12 48.89
N ILE A 369 19.99 47.96 49.51
CA ILE A 369 20.65 49.02 50.27
C ILE A 369 21.20 50.02 49.24
N GLY A 370 20.29 50.76 48.61
CA GLY A 370 20.62 51.83 47.70
C GLY A 370 21.16 53.01 48.50
N HIS A 371 22.45 53.29 48.38
CA HIS A 371 22.91 54.66 48.52
C HIS A 371 22.40 55.39 47.28
N ASP A 372 21.60 56.44 47.44
CA ASP A 372 21.14 57.25 46.31
C ASP A 372 22.35 57.61 45.41
N GLY A 373 22.34 57.08 44.19
CA GLY A 373 23.36 57.29 43.17
C GLY A 373 24.29 56.08 42.90
N TRP A 374 24.00 55.41 41.78
CA TRP A 374 24.78 54.39 41.06
C TRP A 374 24.42 52.93 41.32
N HIS A 375 23.74 52.35 40.32
CA HIS A 375 23.39 50.94 40.18
C HIS A 375 24.62 50.02 40.16
N VAL A 376 24.61 48.96 40.97
CA VAL A 376 25.10 47.61 40.58
C VAL A 376 24.23 46.56 41.29
N LEU A 377 23.64 45.66 40.48
CA LEU A 377 22.90 44.48 40.92
C LEU A 377 23.87 43.30 41.13
N GLY A 378 23.68 42.56 42.23
CA GLY A 378 24.03 41.15 42.36
C GLY A 378 25.41 40.83 42.94
N LEU A 379 25.48 40.59 44.25
CA LEU A 379 25.91 39.31 44.84
C LEU A 379 25.71 39.36 46.36
N MET A 380 25.18 38.27 46.92
CA MET A 380 25.05 38.00 48.34
C MET A 380 26.37 38.27 49.08
N PHE A 381 26.44 39.37 49.81
CA PHE A 381 27.50 39.63 50.79
C PHE A 381 26.93 40.48 51.92
N LEU A 382 27.38 40.18 53.13
CA LEU A 382 27.27 41.03 54.31
C LEU A 382 27.79 42.43 53.93
N HIS A 383 26.90 43.38 53.65
CA HIS A 383 27.32 44.73 53.27
C HIS A 383 27.55 45.53 54.55
N GLN A 384 28.82 45.71 54.94
CA GLN A 384 29.19 46.81 55.81
C GLN A 384 28.99 48.12 55.04
N LEU A 385 27.96 48.88 55.40
CA LEU A 385 27.77 50.22 54.89
C LEU A 385 28.65 51.19 55.69
N ASN A 386 29.71 51.70 55.05
CA ASN A 386 30.61 52.69 55.64
C ASN A 386 30.21 54.08 55.15
N ILE A 387 29.57 54.88 56.00
CA ILE A 387 29.25 56.27 55.69
C ILE A 387 30.39 57.14 56.19
N LEU A 388 31.05 57.86 55.28
CA LEU A 388 32.10 58.83 55.59
C LEU A 388 31.48 60.21 55.80
N ILE A 389 31.55 60.72 57.03
CA ILE A 389 31.10 62.08 57.35
C ILE A 389 32.33 62.91 57.69
N ALA A 390 32.65 63.86 56.82
CA ALA A 390 33.65 64.89 57.10
C ALA A 390 32.94 66.13 57.66
N GLN A 391 33.30 66.53 58.88
CA GLN A 391 32.75 67.73 59.52
C GLN A 391 33.81 68.85 59.46
N TRP A 392 33.46 69.96 58.83
CA TRP A 392 34.26 71.19 58.86
C TRP A 392 33.99 71.91 60.18
N MET A 393 35.04 72.37 60.87
CA MET A 393 34.92 73.34 61.98
C MET A 393 35.28 74.74 61.50
#